data_AF-A0A967YXW0-F1
#
_entry.id   AF-A0A967YXW0-F1
#
_cell.length_a   1.000
_cell.length_b   1.000
_cell.length_c   1.000
_cell.angle_alpha   90.00
_cell.angle_beta   90.00
_cell.angle_gamma   90.00
#
_symmetry.space_group_name_H-M   'P 1'
#
loop_
_entity.id
_entity.type
_entity.pdbx_description
1 polymer ?
#
loop_
_entity_poly.entity_id
_entity_poly.type
_entity_poly.pdbx_seq_one_letter_code
_entity_poly.pdbx_strand_id
1 'polypeptide(L)'
;MNGLIQHWRFTARALLVLFVSATLPPHQVLAQEDCRTALVEAEKKFENGLLYEVLELLTPCVETIKKEQPKVQAIRAYELLALSYLGTDQDKRARYQARQILKLNRDYVPTRTFSAKYRAIIKEERIKLPGKSFVSEQLFFIAGGVLASTITYVLLR
;
A
#
# COMPACT_ATOMS: atom_id res chain seq x y z
N MET A 1 53.92 -12.84 35.62
CA MET A 1 52.56 -13.43 35.62
C MET A 1 51.54 -12.51 34.92
N ASN A 2 51.89 -11.87 33.79
CA ASN A 2 51.03 -10.83 33.17
C ASN A 2 50.43 -11.24 31.81
N GLY A 3 50.74 -12.44 31.29
CA GLY A 3 50.32 -12.87 29.94
C GLY A 3 48.93 -13.53 29.87
N LEU A 4 48.42 -14.10 30.97
CA LEU A 4 47.17 -14.87 30.96
C LEU A 4 45.90 -14.01 30.96
N ILE A 5 45.99 -12.71 31.28
CA ILE A 5 44.82 -11.83 31.42
C ILE A 5 44.37 -11.24 30.07
N GLN A 6 45.26 -11.15 29.07
CA GLN A 6 44.92 -10.55 27.78
C GLN A 6 44.06 -11.44 26.88
N HIS A 7 44.20 -12.77 26.93
CA HIS A 7 43.41 -13.68 26.09
C HIS A 7 41.91 -13.66 26.41
N TRP A 8 41.54 -13.48 27.68
CA TRP A 8 40.14 -13.46 28.11
C TRP A 8 39.34 -12.25 27.59
N ARG A 9 40.02 -11.14 27.27
CA ARG A 9 39.35 -9.93 26.76
C ARG A 9 39.00 -10.05 25.27
N PHE A 10 39.75 -10.86 24.51
CA PHE A 10 39.47 -11.10 23.10
C PHE A 10 38.38 -12.16 22.89
N THR A 11 38.36 -13.23 23.69
CA THR A 11 37.32 -14.27 23.61
C THR A 11 35.94 -13.74 23.99
N ALA A 12 35.84 -12.88 24.99
CA ALA A 12 34.57 -12.26 25.40
C ALA A 12 33.96 -11.34 24.32
N ARG A 13 34.80 -10.61 23.58
CA ARG A 13 34.34 -9.75 22.47
C ARG A 13 33.86 -10.57 21.27
N ALA A 14 34.55 -11.67 20.96
CA ALA A 14 34.15 -12.56 19.87
C ALA A 14 32.79 -13.24 20.15
N LEU A 15 32.54 -13.66 21.38
CA LEU A 15 31.26 -14.27 21.78
C LEU A 15 30.09 -13.28 21.74
N LEU A 16 30.32 -12.01 22.07
CA LEU A 16 29.26 -10.99 22.08
C LEU A 16 28.78 -10.64 20.66
N VAL A 17 29.68 -10.61 19.66
CA VAL A 17 29.32 -10.38 18.25
C VAL A 17 28.53 -11.54 17.66
N LEU A 18 28.84 -12.77 18.07
CA LEU A 18 28.14 -13.99 17.65
C LEU A 18 26.71 -14.07 18.22
N PHE A 19 26.50 -13.58 19.43
CA PHE A 19 25.16 -13.55 20.05
C PHE A 19 24.25 -12.49 19.42
N VAL A 20 24.79 -11.31 19.04
CA VAL A 20 24.00 -10.24 18.42
C VAL A 20 23.52 -10.63 17.02
N SER A 21 24.34 -11.34 16.24
CA SER A 21 23.98 -11.77 14.89
C SER A 21 22.93 -12.90 14.85
N ALA A 22 22.77 -13.66 15.93
CA ALA A 22 21.77 -14.74 16.03
C ALA A 22 20.33 -14.24 16.34
N THR A 23 20.15 -12.96 16.64
CA THR A 23 18.83 -12.40 17.02
C THR A 23 18.12 -11.65 15.90
N LEU A 24 18.68 -11.60 14.68
CA LEU A 24 17.98 -11.00 13.56
C LEU A 24 16.78 -11.90 13.18
N PRO A 25 15.53 -11.40 13.32
CA PRO A 25 14.37 -12.17 12.93
C PRO A 25 14.48 -12.47 11.44
N PRO A 26 14.17 -13.71 11.00
CA PRO A 26 14.20 -14.06 9.59
C PRO A 26 13.28 -13.11 8.86
N HIS A 27 13.87 -12.20 8.07
CA HIS A 27 13.11 -11.40 7.15
C HIS A 27 12.59 -12.40 6.14
N GLN A 28 11.28 -12.70 6.22
CA GLN A 28 10.61 -13.44 5.17
C GLN A 28 10.70 -12.57 3.92
N VAL A 29 11.76 -12.81 3.15
CA VAL A 29 11.82 -12.42 1.75
C VAL A 29 10.76 -13.28 1.09
N LEU A 30 9.51 -12.81 1.16
CA LEU A 30 8.44 -13.33 0.34
C LEU A 30 9.02 -13.33 -1.07
N ALA A 31 9.12 -14.53 -1.64
CA ALA A 31 9.64 -14.75 -2.97
C ALA A 31 9.06 -13.68 -3.88
N GLN A 32 9.92 -13.02 -4.65
CA GLN A 32 9.57 -11.95 -5.58
C GLN A 32 8.74 -12.54 -6.73
N GLU A 33 7.55 -13.06 -6.46
CA GLU A 33 6.55 -13.24 -7.49
C GLU A 33 6.25 -11.86 -8.04
N ASP A 34 6.41 -11.72 -9.36
CA ASP A 34 6.13 -10.48 -10.05
C ASP A 34 4.67 -10.12 -9.78
N CYS A 35 4.42 -9.01 -9.06
CA CYS A 35 3.06 -8.59 -8.75
C CYS A 35 2.22 -8.33 -10.02
N ARG A 36 2.86 -8.21 -11.19
CA ARG A 36 2.18 -8.21 -12.49
C ARG A 36 1.57 -9.56 -12.84
N THR A 37 2.29 -10.65 -12.61
CA THR A 37 1.78 -12.01 -12.87
C THR A 37 0.80 -12.45 -11.79
N ALA A 38 0.97 -11.97 -10.55
CA ALA A 38 0.07 -12.28 -9.43
C ALA A 38 -1.39 -11.90 -9.71
N LEU A 39 -1.65 -10.76 -10.40
CA LEU A 39 -3.02 -10.37 -10.75
C LEU A 39 -3.66 -11.36 -11.74
N VAL A 40 -2.92 -11.76 -12.78
CA VAL A 40 -3.40 -12.70 -13.79
C VAL A 40 -3.67 -14.08 -13.18
N GLU A 41 -2.79 -14.52 -12.28
CA GLU A 41 -2.99 -15.79 -11.58
C GLU A 41 -4.17 -15.72 -10.61
N ALA A 42 -4.30 -14.62 -9.86
CA ALA A 42 -5.43 -14.41 -8.97
C ALA A 42 -6.78 -14.39 -9.72
N GLU A 43 -6.85 -13.87 -10.94
CA GLU A 43 -8.05 -13.94 -11.76
C GLU A 43 -8.45 -15.39 -12.08
N LYS A 44 -7.49 -16.21 -12.53
CA LYS A 44 -7.71 -17.64 -12.78
C LYS A 44 -8.18 -18.37 -11.53
N LYS A 45 -7.55 -18.10 -10.39
CA LYS A 45 -7.93 -18.72 -9.10
C LYS A 45 -9.32 -18.29 -8.65
N PHE A 46 -9.67 -17.02 -8.87
CA PHE A 46 -11.00 -16.51 -8.58
C PHE A 46 -12.08 -17.19 -9.42
N GLU A 47 -11.83 -17.38 -10.73
CA GLU A 47 -12.74 -18.10 -11.63
C GLU A 47 -12.94 -19.56 -11.22
N ASN A 48 -11.91 -20.18 -10.64
CA ASN A 48 -11.98 -21.54 -10.07
C ASN A 48 -12.58 -21.60 -8.65
N GLY A 49 -12.98 -20.46 -8.07
CA GLY A 49 -13.53 -20.41 -6.71
C GLY A 49 -12.50 -20.57 -5.59
N LEU A 50 -11.20 -20.49 -5.88
CA LEU A 50 -10.11 -20.63 -4.92
C LEU A 50 -9.84 -19.32 -4.17
N LEU A 51 -10.82 -18.86 -3.39
CA LEU A 51 -10.83 -17.52 -2.82
C LEU A 51 -9.68 -17.24 -1.85
N TYR A 52 -9.26 -18.22 -1.04
CA TYR A 52 -8.15 -18.06 -0.09
C TYR A 52 -6.82 -17.82 -0.82
N GLU A 53 -6.56 -18.56 -1.89
CA GLU A 53 -5.35 -18.39 -2.68
C GLU A 53 -5.32 -17.03 -3.41
N VAL A 54 -6.48 -16.51 -3.81
CA VAL A 54 -6.58 -15.13 -4.32
C VAL A 54 -6.13 -14.12 -3.26
N LEU A 55 -6.55 -14.33 -2.00
CA LEU A 55 -6.16 -13.45 -0.89
C LEU A 55 -4.65 -13.55 -0.62
N GLU A 56 -4.09 -14.75 -0.62
CA GLU A 56 -2.66 -14.99 -0.39
C GLU A 56 -1.79 -14.32 -1.47
N LEU A 57 -2.18 -14.43 -2.75
CA LEU A 57 -1.47 -13.82 -3.86
C LEU A 57 -1.59 -12.29 -3.89
N LEU A 58 -2.80 -11.75 -3.75
CA LEU A 58 -3.03 -10.32 -3.97
C LEU A 58 -2.77 -9.45 -2.75
N THR A 59 -2.95 -9.94 -1.52
CA THR A 59 -2.75 -9.13 -0.30
C THR A 59 -1.35 -8.53 -0.20
N PRO A 60 -0.24 -9.26 -0.45
CA PRO A 60 1.09 -8.65 -0.44
C PRO A 60 1.34 -7.73 -1.64
N CYS A 61 0.65 -7.92 -2.76
CA CYS A 61 0.94 -7.24 -4.03
C CYS A 61 0.08 -5.99 -4.30
N VAL A 62 -1.07 -5.83 -3.65
CA VAL A 62 -2.06 -4.82 -4.05
C VAL A 62 -1.54 -3.38 -3.98
N GLU A 63 -0.68 -3.05 -3.01
CA GLU A 63 -0.07 -1.72 -2.92
C GLU A 63 1.01 -1.49 -3.99
N THR A 64 1.74 -2.54 -4.40
CA THR A 64 2.68 -2.48 -5.52
C THR A 64 1.94 -2.28 -6.83
N ILE A 65 0.89 -3.07 -7.08
CA ILE A 65 0.02 -2.93 -8.26
C ILE A 65 -0.55 -1.52 -8.35
N LYS A 66 -1.03 -0.97 -7.23
CA LYS A 66 -1.57 0.40 -7.18
C LYS A 66 -0.54 1.48 -7.56
N LYS A 67 0.74 1.27 -7.26
CA LYS A 67 1.80 2.25 -7.55
C LYS A 67 2.35 2.10 -8.96
N GLU A 68 2.51 0.86 -9.42
CA GLU A 68 3.30 0.55 -10.62
C GLU A 68 2.44 0.23 -11.84
N GLN A 69 1.17 -0.15 -11.65
CA GLN A 69 0.27 -0.54 -12.74
C GLN A 69 -0.80 0.53 -13.04
N PRO A 70 -1.43 0.49 -14.22
CA PRO A 70 -2.54 1.37 -14.55
C PRO A 70 -3.67 1.28 -13.53
N LYS A 71 -4.37 2.40 -13.29
CA LYS A 71 -5.49 2.50 -12.34
C LYS A 71 -6.54 1.40 -12.53
N VAL A 72 -6.78 0.98 -13.78
CA VAL A 72 -7.72 -0.09 -14.12
C VAL A 72 -7.30 -1.43 -13.48
N GLN A 73 -6.02 -1.78 -13.52
CA GLN A 73 -5.50 -3.00 -12.90
C GLN A 73 -5.54 -2.92 -11.37
N ALA A 74 -5.24 -1.75 -10.80
CA ALA A 74 -5.36 -1.53 -9.37
C ALA A 74 -6.81 -1.70 -8.88
N ILE A 75 -7.78 -1.11 -9.60
CA ILE A 75 -9.21 -1.30 -9.32
C ILE A 75 -9.58 -2.78 -9.39
N ARG A 76 -9.13 -3.49 -10.43
CA ARG A 76 -9.39 -4.91 -10.60
C ARG A 76 -8.82 -5.76 -9.46
N ALA A 77 -7.60 -5.49 -9.02
CA ALA A 77 -6.99 -6.18 -7.88
C ALA A 77 -7.79 -5.97 -6.58
N TYR A 78 -8.18 -4.73 -6.28
CA TYR A 78 -9.01 -4.44 -5.11
C TYR A 78 -10.42 -5.06 -5.21
N GLU A 79 -10.99 -5.13 -6.43
CA GLU A 79 -12.29 -5.77 -6.68
C GLU A 79 -12.23 -7.28 -6.38
N LEU A 80 -11.21 -7.99 -6.89
CA LEU A 80 -10.99 -9.41 -6.61
C LEU A 80 -10.82 -9.65 -5.11
N LEU A 81 -9.99 -8.85 -4.44
CA LEU A 81 -9.84 -8.93 -2.99
C LEU A 81 -11.18 -8.69 -2.27
N ALA A 82 -11.96 -7.68 -2.66
CA ALA A 82 -13.25 -7.40 -2.04
C ALA A 82 -14.22 -8.57 -2.19
N LEU A 83 -14.32 -9.15 -3.38
CA LEU A 83 -15.18 -10.30 -3.66
C LEU A 83 -14.72 -11.55 -2.91
N SER A 84 -13.42 -11.84 -2.89
CA SER A 84 -12.85 -12.98 -2.14
C SER A 84 -13.04 -12.83 -0.64
N TYR A 85 -12.89 -11.61 -0.09
CA TYR A 85 -13.23 -11.35 1.31
C TYR A 85 -14.71 -11.54 1.61
N LEU A 86 -15.61 -11.17 0.70
CA LEU A 86 -17.05 -11.44 0.88
C LEU A 86 -17.38 -12.92 0.83
N GLY A 87 -16.75 -13.68 -0.07
CA GLY A 87 -16.97 -15.12 -0.18
C GLY A 87 -16.31 -15.93 0.96
N THR A 88 -15.47 -15.29 1.78
CA THR A 88 -14.86 -15.88 2.99
C THR A 88 -15.37 -15.23 4.28
N ASP A 89 -16.54 -14.59 4.23
CA ASP A 89 -17.23 -13.95 5.37
C ASP A 89 -16.44 -12.85 6.11
N GLN A 90 -15.46 -12.25 5.44
CA GLN A 90 -14.63 -11.16 5.97
C GLN A 90 -15.14 -9.78 5.55
N ASP A 91 -16.39 -9.47 5.89
CA ASP A 91 -17.12 -8.27 5.45
C ASP A 91 -16.38 -6.96 5.73
N LYS A 92 -15.70 -6.84 6.88
CA LYS A 92 -14.92 -5.65 7.24
C LYS A 92 -13.78 -5.40 6.27
N ARG A 93 -13.08 -6.46 5.84
CA ARG A 93 -11.97 -6.38 4.89
C ARG A 93 -12.50 -6.09 3.49
N ALA A 94 -13.60 -6.71 3.08
CA ALA A 94 -14.26 -6.39 1.82
C ALA A 94 -14.64 -4.91 1.69
N ARG A 95 -15.25 -4.34 2.74
CA ARG A 95 -15.58 -2.90 2.82
C ARG A 95 -14.33 -2.02 2.74
N TYR A 96 -13.23 -2.43 3.36
CA TYR A 96 -11.97 -1.71 3.24
C TYR A 96 -11.50 -1.66 1.79
N GLN A 97 -11.50 -2.78 1.07
CA GLN A 97 -11.09 -2.80 -0.34
C GLN A 97 -12.04 -1.99 -1.22
N ALA A 98 -13.35 -2.08 -1.00
CA ALA A 98 -14.36 -1.25 -1.67
C ALA A 98 -14.08 0.26 -1.50
N ARG A 99 -13.67 0.70 -0.30
CA ARG A 99 -13.21 2.09 -0.09
C ARG A 99 -11.98 2.44 -0.89
N GLN A 100 -11.02 1.52 -1.04
CA GLN A 100 -9.83 1.78 -1.86
C GLN A 100 -10.19 1.96 -3.34
N ILE A 101 -11.12 1.16 -3.87
CA ILE A 101 -11.66 1.32 -5.23
C ILE A 101 -12.23 2.74 -5.40
N LEU A 102 -13.08 3.18 -4.46
CA LEU A 102 -13.72 4.49 -4.53
C LEU A 102 -12.75 5.68 -4.33
N LYS A 103 -11.61 5.45 -3.65
CA LYS A 103 -10.52 6.44 -3.59
C LYS A 103 -9.80 6.57 -4.93
N LEU A 104 -9.63 5.46 -5.66
CA LEU A 104 -9.02 5.45 -6.99
C LEU A 104 -9.96 6.02 -8.06
N ASN A 105 -11.24 5.66 -7.99
CA ASN A 105 -12.29 6.11 -8.89
C ASN A 105 -13.63 6.23 -8.15
N ARG A 106 -14.06 7.47 -7.87
CA ARG A 106 -15.33 7.73 -7.17
C ARG A 106 -16.57 7.29 -7.96
N ASP A 107 -16.47 7.33 -9.28
CA ASP A 107 -17.56 7.01 -10.20
C ASP A 107 -17.58 5.53 -10.56
N TYR A 108 -16.73 4.71 -9.92
CA TYR A 108 -16.72 3.27 -10.14
C TYR A 108 -18.11 2.66 -9.92
N VAL A 109 -18.60 1.94 -10.92
CA VAL A 109 -19.87 1.21 -10.89
C VAL A 109 -19.55 -0.29 -11.00
N PRO A 110 -19.91 -1.11 -10.00
CA PRO A 110 -19.68 -2.54 -10.05
C PRO A 110 -20.54 -3.21 -11.11
N THR A 111 -20.01 -4.28 -11.73
CA THR A 111 -20.73 -5.07 -12.74
C THR A 111 -22.03 -5.65 -12.16
N ARG A 112 -23.08 -5.67 -12.99
CA ARG A 112 -24.42 -6.18 -12.61
C ARG A 112 -24.44 -7.66 -12.24
N THR A 113 -23.44 -8.42 -12.68
CA THR A 113 -23.30 -9.86 -12.41
C THR A 113 -22.81 -10.17 -11.01
N PHE A 114 -22.18 -9.22 -10.32
CA PHE A 114 -21.70 -9.43 -8.95
C PHE A 114 -22.85 -9.60 -7.95
N SER A 115 -22.54 -10.04 -6.74
CA SER A 115 -23.56 -10.22 -5.70
C SER A 115 -24.24 -8.90 -5.33
N ALA A 116 -25.52 -8.97 -4.96
CA ALA A 116 -26.25 -7.80 -4.46
C ALA A 116 -25.56 -7.19 -3.22
N LYS A 117 -24.95 -8.05 -2.38
CA LYS A 117 -24.18 -7.66 -1.20
C LYS A 117 -23.00 -6.75 -1.57
N TYR A 118 -22.19 -7.12 -2.56
CA TYR A 118 -21.05 -6.31 -3.01
C TYR A 118 -21.51 -4.93 -3.53
N ARG A 119 -22.58 -4.89 -4.34
CA ARG A 119 -23.14 -3.63 -4.84
C ARG A 119 -23.64 -2.73 -3.71
N ALA A 120 -24.29 -3.31 -2.69
CA ALA A 120 -24.77 -2.57 -1.53
C ALA A 120 -23.60 -1.95 -0.75
N ILE A 121 -22.50 -2.68 -0.56
CA ILE A 121 -21.28 -2.17 0.08
C ILE A 121 -20.70 -0.98 -0.68
N ILE A 122 -20.55 -1.09 -2.01
CA ILE A 122 -20.02 0.02 -2.82
C ILE A 122 -20.92 1.27 -2.70
N LYS A 123 -22.24 1.09 -2.75
CA LYS A 123 -23.20 2.20 -2.57
C LYS A 123 -23.08 2.85 -1.19
N GLU A 124 -23.00 2.04 -0.13
CA GLU A 124 -22.91 2.51 1.25
C GLU A 124 -21.59 3.26 1.50
N GLU A 125 -20.47 2.68 1.09
CA GLU A 125 -19.14 3.29 1.28
C GLU A 125 -18.98 4.58 0.45
N ARG A 126 -19.66 4.70 -0.71
CA ARG A 126 -19.67 5.95 -1.49
C ARG A 126 -20.30 7.11 -0.72
N ILE A 127 -21.40 6.86 -0.02
CA ILE A 127 -22.10 7.89 0.77
C ILE A 127 -21.22 8.38 1.93
N LYS A 128 -20.43 7.48 2.53
CA LYS A 128 -19.54 7.80 3.65
C LYS A 128 -18.29 8.58 3.27
N LEU A 129 -17.87 8.54 2.01
CA LEU A 129 -16.67 9.25 1.59
C LEU A 129 -16.97 10.75 1.59
N PRO A 130 -16.26 11.56 2.41
CA PRO A 130 -16.47 13.00 2.41
C PRO A 130 -16.34 13.49 0.99
N GLY A 131 -17.33 14.23 0.47
CA GLY A 131 -17.25 14.81 -0.87
C GLY A 131 -15.87 15.45 -1.03
N LYS A 132 -15.19 15.22 -2.17
CA LYS A 132 -14.04 16.07 -2.51
C LYS A 132 -14.61 17.47 -2.60
N SER A 133 -14.62 18.22 -1.51
CA SER A 133 -14.53 19.67 -1.59
C SER A 133 -13.25 19.88 -2.37
N PHE A 134 -13.43 20.35 -3.59
CA PHE A 134 -12.43 20.91 -4.47
C PHE A 134 -11.78 22.09 -3.71
N VAL A 135 -10.95 21.80 -2.70
CA VAL A 135 -10.21 22.82 -1.95
C VAL A 135 -8.94 23.07 -2.73
N SER A 136 -9.09 23.95 -3.71
CA SER A 136 -8.12 24.95 -4.14
C SER A 136 -6.64 24.53 -4.14
N GLU A 137 -6.25 23.71 -5.10
CA GLU A 137 -4.86 23.60 -5.57
C GLU A 137 -4.48 24.80 -6.46
N GLN A 138 -4.88 26.01 -6.05
CA GLN A 138 -4.65 27.28 -6.76
C GLN A 138 -4.34 28.47 -5.81
N LEU A 139 -4.45 28.30 -4.48
CA LEU A 139 -4.29 29.42 -3.53
C LEU A 139 -2.88 29.57 -2.95
N PHE A 140 -1.94 28.65 -3.20
CA PHE A 140 -0.55 28.80 -2.75
C PHE A 140 0.37 29.54 -3.74
N PHE A 141 -0.04 29.75 -4.99
CA PHE A 141 0.80 30.44 -5.99
C PHE A 141 0.63 31.97 -6.03
N ILE A 142 -0.37 32.54 -5.36
CA ILE A 142 -0.60 34.00 -5.39
C ILE A 142 -0.06 34.72 -4.13
N ALA A 143 0.44 33.98 -3.14
CA ALA A 143 1.01 34.58 -1.91
C ALA A 143 2.55 34.63 -1.88
N GLY A 144 3.24 34.07 -2.88
CA GLY A 144 4.72 34.04 -2.95
C GLY A 144 5.32 34.86 -4.09
N GLY A 145 4.54 35.71 -4.74
CA GLY A 145 4.87 36.28 -6.05
C GLY A 145 4.87 37.80 -6.13
N VAL A 146 5.15 38.55 -5.06
CA VAL A 146 5.48 40.00 -5.16
C VAL A 146 6.39 40.37 -3.99
N LEU A 147 7.40 41.20 -4.25
CA LEU A 147 8.34 41.85 -3.32
C LEU A 147 9.71 41.18 -3.11
N ALA A 148 10.44 40.94 -4.19
CA ALA A 148 11.91 40.96 -4.13
C ALA A 148 12.52 41.47 -5.45
N SER A 149 12.02 42.60 -5.94
CA SER A 149 12.73 43.42 -6.92
C SER A 149 12.88 44.83 -6.35
N THR A 150 14.09 45.37 -6.51
CA THR A 150 14.51 46.78 -6.37
C THR A 150 14.68 47.37 -4.97
N ILE A 151 15.77 47.02 -4.25
CA ILE A 151 16.60 48.02 -3.54
C ILE A 151 18.07 47.54 -3.58
N THR A 152 18.80 47.84 -4.66
CA THR A 152 20.29 47.78 -4.69
C THR A 152 20.90 49.04 -5.33
N TYR A 153 20.10 50.06 -5.61
CA TYR A 153 20.61 51.34 -6.08
C TYR A 153 20.11 52.42 -5.14
N VAL A 154 21.01 53.34 -4.77
CA VAL A 154 20.86 54.44 -3.80
C VAL A 154 21.26 54.11 -2.35
N LEU A 155 22.52 53.67 -2.17
CA LEU A 155 23.36 54.14 -1.05
C LEU A 155 24.80 54.26 -1.59
N LEU A 156 25.00 55.32 -2.37
CA LEU A 156 26.32 55.88 -2.67
C LEU A 156 26.26 57.33 -2.20
N ARG A 157 26.60 57.55 -0.92
CA ARG A 157 27.18 58.80 -0.43
C ARG A 157 27.91 58.57 0.90
#